data_AF-A0A965DBR7-F1
#
_entry.id   AF-A0A965DBR7-F1
#
_cell.length_a   1.000
_cell.length_b   1.000
_cell.length_c   1.000
_cell.angle_alpha   90.00
_cell.angle_beta   90.00
_cell.angle_gamma   90.00
#
_symmetry.space_group_name_H-M   'P 1'
#
loop_
_entity.id
_entity.type
_entity.pdbx_description
1 polymer ?
#
loop_
_entity_poly.entity_id
_entity_poly.type
_entity_poly.pdbx_seq_one_letter_code
_entity_poly.pdbx_strand_id
1 'polypeptide(L)'
;MPVKQPRPGELDPIETASRDEIAALQLQRLKDTLQRTYAQVPHYRRKFEQAGVHPDDLHTLADLAKFPFTTKADLRENYPFGLFAVPREQVVRI
;
A
#
# COMPACT_ATOMS: atom_id res chain seq x y z
N MET A 1 32.72 9.62 13.22
CA MET A 1 32.46 10.06 11.83
C MET A 1 31.52 11.25 11.89
N PRO A 2 31.86 12.41 11.31
CA PRO A 2 30.94 13.54 11.29
C PRO A 2 29.73 13.20 10.42
N VAL A 3 28.52 13.35 10.96
CA VAL A 3 27.28 13.19 10.20
C VAL A 3 27.17 14.38 9.25
N LYS A 4 27.17 14.11 7.94
CA LYS A 4 26.96 15.16 6.92
C LYS A 4 25.52 15.66 7.07
N GLN A 5 25.34 16.92 7.45
CA GLN A 5 24.02 17.54 7.43
C GLN A 5 23.65 17.90 5.98
N PRO A 6 22.44 17.59 5.53
CA PRO A 6 21.97 17.94 4.20
C PRO A 6 21.87 19.46 4.05
N ARG A 7 22.20 19.96 2.86
CA ARG A 7 22.08 21.39 2.52
C ARG A 7 20.62 21.76 2.25
N PRO A 8 20.21 23.02 2.42
CA PRO A 8 18.88 23.47 2.03
C PRO A 8 18.58 23.10 0.56
N GLY A 9 17.47 22.39 0.33
CA GLY A 9 17.06 21.93 -1.00
C GLY A 9 17.61 20.57 -1.46
N GLU A 10 18.42 19.87 -0.64
CA GLU A 10 18.85 18.49 -0.94
C GLU A 10 17.84 17.42 -0.55
N LEU A 11 16.89 17.75 0.35
CA LEU A 11 15.86 16.83 0.82
C LEU A 11 14.55 17.07 0.09
N ASP A 12 13.84 15.98 -0.21
CA ASP A 12 12.45 16.06 -0.63
C ASP A 12 11.61 16.66 0.50
N PRO A 13 10.57 17.46 0.19
CA PRO A 13 9.75 18.11 1.21
C PRO A 13 9.21 17.14 2.29
N ILE A 14 8.89 15.91 1.90
CA ILE A 14 8.36 14.88 2.82
C ILE A 14 9.38 14.41 3.87
N GLU A 15 10.69 14.53 3.61
CA GLU A 15 11.75 14.12 4.53
C GLU A 15 11.88 15.05 5.73
N THR A 16 11.33 16.26 5.63
CA THR A 16 11.33 17.27 6.72
C THR A 16 9.92 17.67 7.17
N ALA A 17 8.89 17.03 6.61
CA ALA A 17 7.50 17.29 6.95
C ALA A 17 7.19 16.94 8.40
N SER A 18 6.17 17.60 8.94
CA SER A 18 5.64 17.29 10.25
C SER A 18 5.04 15.87 10.29
N ARG A 19 4.91 15.31 11.50
CA ARG A 19 4.27 14.00 11.68
C ARG A 19 2.83 13.98 11.16
N ASP A 20 2.11 15.08 11.30
CA ASP A 20 0.73 15.20 10.86
C ASP A 20 0.62 15.19 9.33
N GLU A 21 1.51 15.91 8.64
CA GLU A 21 1.61 15.89 7.17
C GLU A 21 1.95 14.49 6.64
N ILE A 22 2.92 13.81 7.28
CA ILE A 22 3.28 12.43 6.93
C ILE A 22 2.10 11.48 7.14
N ALA A 23 1.43 11.56 8.29
CA ALA A 23 0.30 10.69 8.61
C ALA A 23 -0.89 10.92 7.67
N ALA A 24 -1.18 12.17 7.32
CA ALA A 24 -2.22 12.51 6.36
C ALA A 24 -1.93 11.92 4.98
N LEU A 25 -0.71 12.09 4.48
CA LEU A 25 -0.28 11.53 3.20
C LEU A 25 -0.33 10.00 3.19
N GLN A 26 0.14 9.36 4.27
CA GLN A 26 0.10 7.91 4.45
C GLN A 26 -1.34 7.40 4.42
N LEU A 27 -2.25 8.04 5.16
CA LEU A 27 -3.65 7.63 5.19
C LEU A 27 -4.31 7.75 3.82
N GLN A 28 -4.10 8.86 3.12
CA GLN A 28 -4.60 9.05 1.76
C GLN A 28 -4.12 7.94 0.83
N ARG A 29 -2.80 7.71 0.76
CA ARG A 29 -2.22 6.70 -0.13
C ARG A 29 -2.60 5.28 0.24
N LEU A 30 -2.81 5.00 1.53
CA LEU A 30 -3.25 3.70 2.00
C LEU A 30 -4.69 3.42 1.55
N LYS A 31 -5.60 4.39 1.66
CA LYS A 31 -6.97 4.29 1.10
C LYS A 31 -6.94 3.95 -0.39
N ASP A 32 -6.17 4.72 -1.16
CA ASP A 32 -6.04 4.50 -2.62
C ASP A 32 -5.50 3.10 -2.94
N THR A 33 -4.52 2.64 -2.16
CA THR A 33 -3.91 1.32 -2.34
C THR A 33 -4.93 0.21 -2.07
N LEU A 34 -5.64 0.26 -0.94
CA LEU A 34 -6.65 -0.75 -0.58
C LEU A 34 -7.79 -0.79 -1.60
N GLN A 35 -8.31 0.37 -2.00
CA GLN A 35 -9.34 0.49 -3.03
C GLN A 35 -8.88 -0.14 -4.34
N ARG A 36 -7.69 0.21 -4.82
CA ARG A 36 -7.14 -0.35 -6.05
C ARG A 36 -6.96 -1.88 -5.95
N THR A 37 -6.40 -2.38 -4.85
CA THR A 37 -6.18 -3.83 -4.70
C THR A 37 -7.49 -4.61 -4.63
N TYR A 38 -8.49 -4.08 -3.93
CA TYR A 38 -9.82 -4.69 -3.83
C TYR A 38 -10.56 -4.69 -5.17
N ALA A 39 -10.45 -3.58 -5.92
CA ALA A 39 -11.07 -3.44 -7.23
C ALA A 39 -10.39 -4.32 -8.29
N GLN A 40 -9.06 -4.35 -8.34
CA GLN A 40 -8.32 -4.92 -9.48
C GLN A 40 -7.81 -6.35 -9.26
N VAL A 41 -7.67 -6.82 -8.01
CA VAL A 41 -7.07 -8.13 -7.72
C VAL A 41 -8.10 -9.08 -7.10
N PRO A 42 -8.58 -10.11 -7.84
CA PRO A 42 -9.61 -11.03 -7.35
C PRO A 42 -9.23 -11.79 -6.06
N HIS A 43 -7.93 -12.01 -5.82
CA HIS A 43 -7.45 -12.59 -4.56
C HIS A 43 -7.74 -11.67 -3.37
N TYR A 44 -7.38 -10.39 -3.45
CA TYR A 44 -7.59 -9.45 -2.35
C TYR A 44 -9.06 -9.17 -2.09
N ARG A 45 -9.88 -9.08 -3.14
CA ARG A 45 -11.33 -8.96 -2.98
C ARG A 45 -11.90 -10.09 -2.12
N ARG A 46 -11.62 -11.34 -2.50
CA ARG A 46 -12.09 -12.52 -1.75
C ARG A 46 -11.55 -12.54 -0.32
N LYS A 47 -10.28 -12.19 -0.14
CA LYS A 47 -9.64 -12.20 1.19
C LYS A 47 -10.23 -11.15 2.12
N PHE A 48 -10.56 -9.97 1.58
CA PHE A 48 -11.20 -8.89 2.33
C PHE A 48 -12.64 -9.27 2.69
N GLU A 49 -13.42 -9.78 1.73
CA GLU A 49 -14.78 -10.30 1.96
C GLU A 49 -14.80 -11.42 3.01
N GLN A 50 -13.86 -12.36 2.96
CA GLN A 50 -13.73 -13.44 3.96
C GLN A 50 -13.36 -12.94 5.36
N ALA A 51 -12.58 -11.87 5.44
CA ALA A 51 -12.26 -11.20 6.70
C ALA A 51 -13.36 -10.23 7.17
N GLY A 52 -14.42 -10.02 6.36
CA GLY A 52 -15.52 -9.13 6.68
C GLY A 52 -15.14 -7.64 6.68
N VAL A 53 -14.14 -7.26 5.88
CA VAL A 53 -13.65 -5.87 5.78
C VAL A 53 -13.77 -5.33 4.37
N HIS A 54 -14.06 -4.03 4.25
CA HIS A 54 -14.08 -3.28 3.01
C HIS A 54 -13.03 -2.15 3.06
N PRO A 55 -12.44 -1.70 1.94
CA PRO A 55 -11.52 -0.56 1.95
C PRO A 55 -12.08 0.72 2.59
N ASP A 56 -13.40 0.90 2.58
CA ASP A 56 -14.08 2.04 3.22
C ASP A 56 -14.02 2.02 4.76
N ASP A 57 -13.69 0.87 5.36
CA ASP A 57 -13.55 0.71 6.82
C ASP A 57 -12.23 1.32 7.36
N LEU A 58 -11.34 1.77 6.46
CA LEU A 58 -10.08 2.43 6.82
C LEU A 58 -10.32 3.93 7.02
N HIS A 59 -10.58 4.36 8.26
CA HIS A 59 -10.76 5.78 8.60
C HIS A 59 -9.48 6.42 9.15
N THR A 60 -8.64 5.63 9.82
CA THR A 60 -7.38 6.03 10.46
C THR A 60 -6.28 5.02 10.13
N LEU A 61 -5.01 5.36 10.37
CA LEU A 61 -3.90 4.42 10.15
C LEU A 61 -3.99 3.17 11.05
N ALA A 62 -4.61 3.27 12.23
CA ALA A 62 -4.79 2.15 13.14
C ALA A 62 -5.76 1.09 12.60
N ASP A 63 -6.69 1.48 11.73
CA ASP A 63 -7.67 0.56 11.12
C ASP A 63 -7.01 -0.46 10.19
N LEU A 64 -5.75 -0.26 9.79
CA LEU A 64 -4.99 -1.23 9.00
C LEU A 64 -4.92 -2.61 9.69
N ALA A 65 -4.95 -2.65 11.03
CA ALA A 65 -4.95 -3.88 11.80
C ALA A 65 -6.19 -4.77 11.56
N LYS A 66 -7.28 -4.22 11.00
CA LYS A 66 -8.47 -4.98 10.62
C LYS A 66 -8.26 -5.82 9.36
N PHE A 67 -7.32 -5.43 8.50
CA PHE A 67 -7.11 -6.06 7.20
C PHE A 67 -6.27 -7.34 7.32
N PRO A 68 -6.56 -8.38 6.52
CA PRO A 68 -5.86 -9.65 6.59
C PRO A 68 -4.43 -9.55 6.05
N PHE A 69 -3.51 -10.31 6.63
CA PHE A 69 -2.13 -10.40 6.15
C PHE A 69 -2.01 -11.14 4.83
N THR A 70 -1.09 -10.70 3.97
CA THR A 70 -0.60 -11.48 2.82
C THR A 70 0.62 -12.29 3.22
N THR A 71 0.62 -13.56 2.82
CA THR A 71 1.65 -14.55 3.12
C THR A 71 2.28 -15.08 1.84
N LYS A 72 3.34 -15.88 1.98
CA LYS A 72 3.97 -16.52 0.83
C LYS A 72 3.06 -17.53 0.12
N ALA A 73 2.09 -18.15 0.83
CA ALA A 73 1.14 -19.09 0.23
C ALA A 73 0.28 -18.40 -0.83
N ASP A 74 -0.24 -17.21 -0.50
CA ASP A 74 -1.04 -16.40 -1.42
C ASP A 74 -0.30 -16.13 -2.75
N LEU A 75 1.01 -15.83 -2.68
CA LEU A 75 1.84 -15.64 -3.87
C LEU A 75 2.00 -16.92 -4.70
N ARG A 76 2.13 -18.08 -4.06
CA ARG A 76 2.29 -19.36 -4.75
C ARG A 76 1.01 -19.79 -5.46
N GLU A 77 -0.13 -19.62 -4.79
CA GLU A 77 -1.46 -19.98 -5.32
C GLU A 77 -1.89 -19.13 -6.51
N ASN A 78 -1.38 -17.89 -6.60
CA ASN A 78 -1.69 -16.94 -7.67
C ASN A 78 -0.54 -16.82 -8.69
N TYR A 79 0.41 -17.77 -8.70
CA TYR A 79 1.45 -17.81 -9.72
C TYR A 79 0.84 -18.07 -11.11
N PRO A 80 1.37 -17.48 -12.20
CA PRO A 80 2.48 -16.52 -12.23
C PRO A 80 2.09 -15.05 -12.04
N PHE A 81 0.87 -14.66 -12.40
CA PHE A 81 0.48 -13.24 -12.54
C PHE A 81 -0.85 -12.89 -11.86
N GLY A 82 -1.45 -13.80 -11.08
CA GLY A 82 -2.78 -13.63 -10.49
C GLY A 82 -2.89 -12.55 -9.42
N LEU A 83 -1.76 -11.97 -8.98
CA LEU A 83 -1.72 -10.82 -8.06
C LEU A 83 -1.44 -9.49 -8.76
N PHE A 84 -1.38 -9.46 -10.10
CA PHE A 84 -1.22 -8.19 -10.80
C PHE A 84 -2.47 -7.33 -10.64
N ALA A 85 -2.26 -6.06 -10.30
CA ALA A 85 -3.32 -5.06 -10.17
C ALA A 85 -3.49 -4.21 -11.45
N VAL A 86 -2.78 -4.57 -12.51
CA VAL A 86 -2.81 -3.95 -13.84
C VAL A 86 -2.65 -5.03 -14.91
N PRO A 87 -3.11 -4.80 -16.16
CA PRO A 87 -2.82 -5.69 -17.28
C PRO A 87 -1.31 -5.92 -17.47
N ARG A 88 -0.94 -7.12 -17.94
CA ARG A 88 0.46 -7.54 -18.08
C ARG A 88 1.27 -6.60 -18.99
N GLU A 89 0.62 -6.00 -19.98
CA GLU A 89 1.21 -5.10 -20.97
C GLU A 89 1.70 -3.78 -20.34
N GLN A 90 1.17 -3.42 -19.17
CA GLN A 90 1.60 -2.25 -18.40
C GLN A 90 2.76 -2.57 -17.44
N VAL A 91 3.20 -3.83 -17.34
CA VAL A 91 4.30 -4.23 -16.47
C VAL A 91 5.62 -3.94 -17.16
N VAL A 92 6.31 -2.89 -16.69
CA VAL A 92 7.66 -2.54 -17.15
C VAL A 92 8.67 -3.52 -16.57
N ARG A 93 9.47 -4.14 -17.44
CA ARG A 93 10.62 -4.96 -17.05
C ARG A 93 11.87 -4.08 -17.07
N ILE A 94 12.50 -3.93 -15.91
CA ILE A 94 13.77 -3.21 -15.71
C ILE A 94 14.91 -4.23 -15.64
#